data_AF-A0A7C5W3W0-F1
#
_entry.id   AF-A0A7C5W3W0-F1
#
_cell.length_a   1.000
_cell.length_b   1.000
_cell.length_c   1.000
_cell.angle_alpha   90.00
_cell.angle_beta   90.00
_cell.angle_gamma   90.00
#
_symmetry.space_group_name_H-M   'P 1'
#
loop_
_entity.id
_entity.type
_entity.pdbx_description
1 polymer ?
#
loop_
_entity_poly.entity_id
_entity_poly.type
_entity_poly.pdbx_seq_one_letter_code
_entity_poly.pdbx_strand_id
1 'polypeptide(L)'
;MRHLARLLMLRSVEASRRLRYALERERFKIWVVAIVGGVIWLGVTAGLVGGLRSLGIYPGFKELVVSYLVGMFFFVVMVMLFFSSAIVSYGALFSGTEVPFLLTSAVPVSDTYLYRLFFAFIFSGWAVMVMGLPVIAAYGMDNRFGWKFYVGAACVFPPFLALVAALGGAAALLLARFLGRYRRSVIGILVMLAALAAVYAAMRWPSAIRPGRGYAEEWMFRILGWFSFARSPWYPSTWAMKAVEAAAQNDWAAYSLYMYALAAGAAAALSGGRVLAELFYGRAYEVSATASARGMARFSRGLWFFCRLAAFGDRRRAAFFYKDTVSFLRDPLQWGQAAVFLGLILIYFLGIKRFGREDLFKGWRVVTASLSYLSVALTMSTFTTRFSFPLVSMELRVPWGIIGGGGARKRW
;
A
#
# COMPACT_ATOMS: atom_id res chain seq x y z
N MET A 1 -18.96 14.51 -16.34
CA MET A 1 -17.76 14.75 -17.19
C MET A 1 -17.31 16.21 -17.17
N ARG A 2 -18.15 17.21 -17.54
CA ARG A 2 -17.76 18.65 -17.51
C ARG A 2 -17.37 19.16 -16.11
N HIS A 3 -18.03 18.69 -15.05
CA HIS A 3 -17.71 19.06 -13.67
C HIS A 3 -16.39 18.43 -13.19
N LEU A 4 -16.18 17.14 -13.48
CA LEU A 4 -14.91 16.44 -13.22
C LEU A 4 -13.71 17.13 -13.88
N ALA A 5 -13.84 17.53 -15.16
CA ALA A 5 -12.78 18.24 -15.87
C ALA A 5 -12.43 19.57 -15.21
N ARG A 6 -13.42 20.34 -14.75
CA ARG A 6 -13.19 21.62 -14.03
C ARG A 6 -12.51 21.42 -12.68
N LEU A 7 -12.90 20.40 -11.91
CA LEU A 7 -12.26 20.09 -10.63
C LEU A 7 -10.81 19.65 -10.81
N LEU A 8 -10.53 18.80 -11.80
CA LEU A 8 -9.16 18.39 -12.14
C LEU A 8 -8.33 19.57 -12.64
N MET A 9 -8.90 20.48 -13.43
CA MET A 9 -8.22 21.67 -13.91
C MET A 9 -7.84 22.61 -12.75
N LEU A 10 -8.77 22.92 -11.85
CA LEU A 10 -8.50 23.76 -10.67
C LEU A 10 -7.37 23.18 -9.82
N ARG A 11 -7.41 21.87 -9.54
CA ARG A 11 -6.36 21.18 -8.81
C ARG A 11 -5.03 21.13 -9.57
N SER A 12 -5.05 20.96 -10.89
CA SER A 12 -3.81 20.97 -11.69
C SER A 12 -3.13 22.34 -11.64
N VAL A 13 -3.91 23.43 -11.61
CA VAL A 13 -3.39 24.79 -11.46
C VAL A 13 -2.83 25.01 -10.05
N GLU A 14 -3.49 24.53 -9.01
CA GLU A 14 -2.93 24.54 -7.65
C GLU A 14 -1.62 23.75 -7.56
N ALA A 15 -1.62 22.54 -8.13
CA ALA A 15 -0.45 21.66 -8.14
C ALA A 15 0.71 22.30 -8.92
N SER A 16 0.44 22.90 -10.08
CA SER A 16 1.48 23.58 -10.87
C SER A 16 2.01 24.82 -10.16
N ARG A 17 1.16 25.58 -9.46
CA ARG A 17 1.60 26.73 -8.65
C ARG A 17 2.44 26.28 -7.45
N ARG A 18 2.03 25.22 -6.75
CA ARG A 18 2.83 24.62 -5.65
C ARG A 18 4.16 24.07 -6.15
N LEU A 19 4.16 23.44 -7.32
CA LEU A 19 5.36 22.91 -7.94
C LEU A 19 6.32 24.04 -8.34
N ARG A 20 5.82 25.12 -8.96
CA ARG A 20 6.63 26.31 -9.27
C ARG A 20 7.21 26.94 -8.01
N TYR A 21 6.39 27.12 -6.97
CA TYR A 21 6.85 27.63 -5.68
C TYR A 21 7.96 26.76 -5.06
N ALA A 22 7.79 25.43 -5.09
CA ALA A 22 8.81 24.49 -4.63
C ALA A 22 10.07 24.51 -5.51
N LEU A 23 9.92 24.61 -6.83
CA LEU A 23 11.05 24.73 -7.76
C LEU A 23 11.79 26.05 -7.64
N GLU A 24 11.18 27.11 -7.13
CA GLU A 24 11.84 28.41 -6.93
C GLU A 24 12.56 28.48 -5.57
N ARG A 25 11.92 28.02 -4.49
CA ARG A 25 12.45 28.13 -3.12
C ARG A 25 13.18 26.90 -2.59
N GLU A 26 12.82 25.70 -3.05
CA GLU A 26 13.28 24.42 -2.50
C GLU A 26 14.18 23.65 -3.49
N ARG A 27 14.87 24.36 -4.40
CA ARG A 27 15.72 23.77 -5.45
C ARG A 27 16.72 22.77 -4.88
N PHE A 28 17.39 23.14 -3.80
CA PHE A 28 18.38 22.29 -3.14
C PHE A 28 17.76 20.96 -2.67
N LYS A 29 16.58 21.02 -2.05
CA LYS A 29 15.86 19.83 -1.59
C LYS A 29 15.47 18.91 -2.75
N ILE A 30 14.98 19.47 -3.85
CA ILE A 30 14.61 18.70 -5.05
C ILE A 30 15.84 18.00 -5.63
N TRP A 31 16.96 18.72 -5.73
CA TRP A 31 18.23 18.13 -6.19
C TRP A 31 18.72 16.99 -5.31
N VAL A 32 18.72 17.17 -3.99
CA VAL A 32 19.12 16.12 -3.05
C VAL A 32 18.21 14.90 -3.17
N VAL A 33 16.90 15.09 -3.24
CA VAL A 33 15.94 13.98 -3.41
C VAL A 33 16.14 13.26 -4.74
N ALA A 34 16.39 13.99 -5.83
CA ALA A 34 16.63 13.41 -7.15
C ALA A 34 17.93 12.60 -7.19
N ILE A 35 19.02 13.12 -6.61
CA ILE A 35 20.32 12.44 -6.56
C ILE A 35 20.24 11.19 -5.68
N VAL A 36 19.79 11.34 -4.42
CA VAL A 36 19.69 10.22 -3.48
C VAL A 36 18.70 9.17 -4.00
N GLY A 37 17.56 9.61 -4.53
CA GLY A 37 16.57 8.72 -5.15
C GLY A 37 17.15 7.98 -6.35
N GLY A 38 17.88 8.66 -7.23
CA GLY A 38 18.56 8.06 -8.38
C GLY A 38 19.63 7.04 -7.99
N VAL A 39 20.46 7.34 -6.99
CA VAL A 39 21.48 6.42 -6.46
C VAL A 39 20.84 5.16 -5.87
N ILE A 40 19.78 5.32 -5.07
CA ILE A 40 19.03 4.18 -4.52
C ILE A 40 18.42 3.36 -5.65
N TRP A 41 17.79 4.01 -6.63
CA TRP A 41 17.12 3.36 -7.75
C TRP A 41 18.11 2.54 -8.61
N LEU A 42 19.26 3.12 -8.94
CA LEU A 42 20.34 2.43 -9.65
C LEU A 42 20.95 1.30 -8.82
N GLY A 43 21.17 1.52 -7.52
CA GLY A 43 21.67 0.50 -6.60
C GLY A 43 20.75 -0.70 -6.50
N VAL A 44 19.44 -0.47 -6.37
CA VAL A 44 18.42 -1.54 -6.39
C VAL A 44 18.44 -2.29 -7.72
N THR A 45 18.47 -1.57 -8.84
CA THR A 45 18.51 -2.19 -10.18
C THR A 45 19.77 -3.05 -10.35
N ALA A 46 20.94 -2.54 -9.97
CA ALA A 46 22.21 -3.27 -10.02
C ALA A 46 22.20 -4.51 -9.11
N GLY A 47 21.66 -4.39 -7.89
CA GLY A 47 21.49 -5.52 -6.98
C GLY A 47 20.59 -6.62 -7.55
N LEU A 48 19.48 -6.23 -8.17
CA LEU A 48 18.56 -7.16 -8.84
C LEU A 48 19.23 -7.87 -10.03
N VAL A 49 19.96 -7.15 -10.88
CA VAL A 49 20.73 -7.74 -11.99
C VAL A 49 21.78 -8.73 -11.45
N GLY A 50 22.50 -8.37 -10.39
CA GLY A 50 23.47 -9.26 -9.73
C GLY A 50 22.81 -10.53 -9.18
N GLY A 51 21.61 -10.41 -8.60
CA GLY A 51 20.79 -11.53 -8.14
C GLY A 51 20.37 -12.45 -9.28
N LEU A 52 19.84 -11.89 -10.37
CA LEU A 52 19.41 -12.64 -11.55
C LEU A 52 20.57 -13.37 -12.24
N ARG A 53 21.74 -12.73 -12.34
CA ARG A 53 22.95 -13.35 -12.92
C ARG A 53 23.44 -14.53 -12.09
N SER A 54 23.32 -14.43 -10.75
CA SER A 54 23.69 -15.52 -9.83
C SER A 54 22.80 -16.75 -10.01
N LEU A 55 21.56 -16.60 -10.50
CA LEU A 55 20.66 -17.71 -10.83
C LEU A 55 21.02 -18.41 -12.16
N GLY A 56 21.83 -17.78 -13.02
CA GLY A 56 22.23 -18.32 -14.32
C GLY A 56 23.24 -19.46 -14.27
N ILE A 57 23.66 -19.89 -13.08
CA ILE A 57 24.55 -21.05 -12.89
C ILE A 57 23.87 -22.36 -13.32
N TYR A 58 22.53 -22.39 -13.35
CA TYR A 58 21.73 -23.55 -13.79
C TYR A 58 20.95 -23.22 -15.09
N PRO A 59 21.47 -23.53 -16.28
CA PRO A 59 20.80 -23.27 -17.56
C PRO A 59 19.49 -24.05 -17.67
N GLY A 60 18.42 -23.42 -18.19
CA GLY A 60 17.04 -23.95 -18.22
C GLY A 60 16.20 -23.63 -16.97
N PHE A 61 16.81 -23.61 -15.78
CA PHE A 61 16.14 -23.25 -14.54
C PHE A 61 15.86 -21.75 -14.42
N LYS A 62 16.82 -20.93 -14.88
CA LYS A 62 16.73 -19.47 -14.83
C LYS A 62 15.47 -18.93 -15.50
N GLU A 63 15.15 -19.37 -16.70
CA GLU A 63 14.01 -18.86 -17.47
C GLU A 63 12.68 -19.16 -16.78
N LEU A 64 12.52 -20.38 -16.27
CA LEU A 64 11.35 -20.77 -15.50
C LEU A 64 11.21 -19.89 -14.26
N VAL A 65 12.26 -19.80 -13.44
CA VAL A 65 12.24 -19.00 -12.21
C VAL A 65 11.94 -17.54 -12.49
N VAL A 66 12.56 -16.94 -13.49
CA VAL A 66 12.38 -15.52 -13.80
C VAL A 66 10.94 -15.23 -14.24
N SER A 67 10.34 -16.07 -15.08
CA SER A 67 8.91 -15.95 -15.42
C SER A 67 8.03 -16.04 -14.16
N TYR A 68 8.34 -16.93 -13.21
CA TYR A 68 7.59 -17.03 -11.94
C TYR A 68 7.80 -15.83 -11.02
N LEU A 69 9.02 -15.27 -10.96
CA LEU A 69 9.33 -14.07 -10.20
C LEU A 69 8.59 -12.85 -10.74
N VAL A 70 8.51 -12.68 -12.05
CA VAL A 70 7.76 -11.58 -12.68
C VAL A 70 6.26 -11.70 -12.40
N GLY A 71 5.69 -12.91 -12.53
CA GLY A 71 4.29 -13.16 -12.17
C GLY A 71 3.99 -12.90 -10.70
N MET A 72 4.87 -13.36 -9.81
CA MET A 72 4.75 -13.14 -8.37
C MET A 72 4.89 -11.65 -8.02
N PHE A 73 5.80 -10.93 -8.68
CA PHE A 73 5.96 -9.49 -8.53
C PHE A 73 4.64 -8.76 -8.84
N PHE A 74 4.04 -8.99 -10.01
CA PHE A 74 2.76 -8.36 -10.36
C PHE A 74 1.63 -8.78 -9.43
N PHE A 75 1.61 -10.03 -8.95
CA PHE A 75 0.61 -10.51 -8.01
C PHE A 75 0.72 -9.82 -6.64
N VAL A 76 1.91 -9.76 -6.06
CA VAL A 76 2.15 -9.08 -4.78
C VAL A 76 1.81 -7.59 -4.90
N VAL A 77 2.22 -6.96 -6.00
CA VAL A 77 1.87 -5.56 -6.29
C VAL A 77 0.35 -5.40 -6.40
N MET A 78 -0.36 -6.29 -7.10
CA MET A 78 -1.82 -6.26 -7.21
C MET A 78 -2.49 -6.29 -5.84
N VAL A 79 -2.11 -7.26 -4.99
CA VAL A 79 -2.69 -7.41 -3.65
C VAL A 79 -2.41 -6.19 -2.79
N MET A 80 -1.15 -5.75 -2.73
CA MET A 80 -0.76 -4.60 -1.92
C MET A 80 -1.44 -3.31 -2.40
N LEU A 81 -1.50 -3.10 -3.71
CA LEU A 81 -2.14 -1.93 -4.30
C LEU A 81 -3.66 -1.96 -4.10
N PHE A 82 -4.30 -3.14 -4.19
CA PHE A 82 -5.72 -3.29 -3.92
C PHE A 82 -6.07 -2.83 -2.50
N PHE A 83 -5.35 -3.32 -1.49
CA PHE A 83 -5.59 -2.92 -0.10
C PHE A 83 -5.23 -1.45 0.15
N SER A 84 -4.08 -0.99 -0.36
CA SER A 84 -3.64 0.39 -0.21
C SER A 84 -4.63 1.36 -0.85
N SER A 85 -5.05 1.10 -2.08
CA SER A 85 -6.03 1.92 -2.79
C SER A 85 -7.41 1.87 -2.13
N ALA A 86 -7.84 0.74 -1.57
CA ALA A 86 -9.08 0.66 -0.79
C ALA A 86 -9.04 1.54 0.47
N ILE A 87 -7.94 1.45 1.24
CA ILE A 87 -7.74 2.23 2.47
C ILE A 87 -7.66 3.74 2.17
N VAL A 88 -6.87 4.13 1.17
CA VAL A 88 -6.71 5.53 0.74
C VAL A 88 -8.01 6.08 0.18
N SER A 89 -8.70 5.31 -0.68
CA SER A 89 -10.00 5.72 -1.24
C SER A 89 -11.03 5.88 -0.15
N TYR A 90 -11.07 5.00 0.84
CA TYR A 90 -11.96 5.14 1.99
C TYR A 90 -11.71 6.46 2.74
N GLY A 91 -10.46 6.77 3.06
CA GLY A 91 -10.12 8.05 3.72
C GLY A 91 -10.50 9.26 2.86
N ALA A 92 -10.24 9.20 1.55
CA ALA A 92 -10.54 10.27 0.61
C ALA A 92 -12.04 10.50 0.39
N LEU A 93 -12.85 9.44 0.46
CA LEU A 93 -14.30 9.49 0.23
C LEU A 93 -15.11 9.84 1.49
N PHE A 94 -14.69 9.41 2.68
CA PHE A 94 -15.52 9.56 3.89
C PHE A 94 -14.94 10.52 4.94
N SER A 95 -13.62 10.68 5.00
CA SER A 95 -12.94 11.48 6.03
C SER A 95 -12.33 12.79 5.50
N GLY A 96 -12.43 13.04 4.19
CA GLY A 96 -11.84 14.24 3.58
C GLY A 96 -12.56 15.51 4.01
N THR A 97 -11.80 16.55 4.38
CA THR A 97 -12.33 17.86 4.81
C THR A 97 -13.20 18.54 3.76
N GLU A 98 -12.95 18.28 2.48
CA GLU A 98 -13.71 18.87 1.37
C GLU A 98 -14.89 17.98 0.92
N VAL A 99 -15.06 16.77 1.49
CA VAL A 99 -16.18 15.87 1.15
C VAL A 99 -17.54 16.49 1.50
N PRO A 100 -17.76 17.10 2.69
CA PRO A 100 -19.03 17.74 2.99
C PRO A 100 -19.38 18.85 2.01
N PHE A 101 -18.38 19.66 1.61
CA PHE A 101 -18.57 20.74 0.63
C PHE A 101 -18.91 20.19 -0.77
N LEU A 102 -18.23 19.15 -1.22
CA LEU A 102 -18.51 18.53 -2.52
C LEU A 102 -19.91 17.90 -2.55
N LEU A 103 -20.36 17.32 -1.44
CA LEU A 103 -21.68 16.71 -1.33
C LEU A 103 -22.83 17.72 -1.27
N THR A 104 -22.60 18.93 -0.77
CA THR A 104 -23.59 20.02 -0.79
C THR A 104 -23.55 20.85 -2.07
N SER A 105 -22.48 20.73 -2.86
CA SER A 105 -22.37 21.39 -4.16
C SER A 105 -23.20 20.68 -5.25
N ALA A 106 -23.53 21.39 -6.33
CA ALA A 106 -24.26 20.83 -7.49
C ALA A 106 -23.44 19.84 -8.36
N VAL A 107 -22.41 19.19 -7.78
CA VAL A 107 -21.58 18.20 -8.47
C VAL A 107 -22.20 16.81 -8.31
N PRO A 108 -22.41 16.05 -9.40
CA PRO A 108 -22.91 14.68 -9.32
C PRO A 108 -22.04 13.80 -8.43
N VAL A 109 -22.67 12.93 -7.66
CA VAL A 109 -21.98 12.02 -6.72
C VAL A 109 -20.98 11.10 -7.43
N SER A 110 -21.30 10.66 -8.67
CA SER A 110 -20.36 9.89 -9.50
C SER A 110 -19.11 10.66 -9.89
N ASP A 111 -19.24 11.94 -10.23
CA ASP A 111 -18.09 12.77 -10.60
C ASP A 111 -17.22 13.06 -9.36
N THR A 112 -17.83 13.22 -8.16
CA THR A 112 -17.10 13.32 -6.89
C THR A 112 -16.32 12.04 -6.55
N TYR A 113 -16.95 10.87 -6.75
CA TYR A 113 -16.29 9.57 -6.58
C TYR A 113 -15.09 9.41 -7.50
N LEU A 114 -15.27 9.63 -8.81
CA LEU A 114 -14.19 9.50 -9.79
C LEU A 114 -13.04 10.49 -9.54
N TYR A 115 -13.37 11.73 -9.15
CA TYR A 115 -12.38 12.73 -8.77
C TYR A 115 -11.54 12.25 -7.57
N ARG A 116 -12.16 11.75 -6.51
CA ARG A 116 -11.43 11.22 -5.34
C ARG A 116 -10.64 9.95 -5.65
N LEU A 117 -11.20 9.07 -6.47
CA LEU A 117 -10.54 7.85 -6.92
C LEU A 117 -9.27 8.15 -7.72
N PHE A 118 -9.30 9.19 -8.57
CA PHE A 118 -8.13 9.62 -9.34
C PHE A 118 -6.96 10.05 -8.42
N PHE A 119 -7.24 10.79 -7.33
CA PHE A 119 -6.20 11.13 -6.36
C PHE A 119 -5.71 9.91 -5.59
N ALA A 120 -6.62 9.01 -5.21
CA ALA A 120 -6.22 7.75 -4.57
C ALA A 120 -5.33 6.91 -5.50
N PHE A 121 -5.63 6.87 -6.79
CA PHE A 121 -4.82 6.22 -7.82
C PHE A 121 -3.43 6.83 -7.92
N ILE A 122 -3.31 8.16 -8.06
CA ILE A 122 -2.00 8.83 -8.11
C ILE A 122 -1.20 8.56 -6.83
N PHE A 123 -1.84 8.71 -5.67
CA PHE A 123 -1.19 8.59 -4.37
C PHE A 123 -0.75 7.15 -4.05
N SER A 124 -1.48 6.14 -4.50
CA SER A 124 -1.14 4.74 -4.28
C SER A 124 -0.24 4.14 -5.37
N GLY A 125 -0.35 4.62 -6.61
CA GLY A 125 0.33 4.07 -7.79
C GLY A 125 1.76 4.57 -7.99
N TRP A 126 2.10 5.78 -7.55
CA TRP A 126 3.42 6.37 -7.85
C TRP A 126 4.59 5.53 -7.29
N ALA A 127 4.46 5.02 -6.07
CA ALA A 127 5.51 4.23 -5.42
C ALA A 127 5.72 2.89 -6.15
N VAL A 128 4.63 2.28 -6.61
CA VAL A 128 4.68 1.03 -7.40
C VAL A 128 5.36 1.27 -8.74
N MET A 129 5.07 2.40 -9.41
CA MET A 129 5.72 2.73 -10.68
C MET A 129 7.22 2.96 -10.48
N VAL A 130 7.61 3.72 -9.45
CA VAL A 130 9.03 3.97 -9.14
C VAL A 130 9.78 2.68 -8.77
N MET A 131 9.18 1.80 -7.97
CA MET A 131 9.81 0.56 -7.50
C MET A 131 9.69 -0.62 -8.47
N GLY A 132 8.69 -0.62 -9.34
CA GLY A 132 8.48 -1.67 -10.33
C GLY A 132 9.38 -1.53 -11.55
N LEU A 133 9.70 -0.29 -11.95
CA LEU A 133 10.60 -0.04 -13.07
C LEU A 133 12.01 -0.66 -12.89
N PRO A 134 12.67 -0.61 -11.72
CA PRO A 134 13.93 -1.32 -11.45
C PRO A 134 13.86 -2.82 -11.72
N VAL A 135 12.75 -3.47 -11.36
CA VAL A 135 12.56 -4.91 -11.52
C VAL A 135 12.51 -5.26 -13.01
N ILE A 136 11.73 -4.50 -13.78
CA ILE A 136 11.63 -4.67 -15.24
C ILE A 136 12.95 -4.31 -15.92
N ALA A 137 13.62 -3.23 -15.47
CA ALA A 137 14.90 -2.81 -16.00
C ALA A 137 15.96 -3.90 -15.78
N ALA A 138 16.01 -4.48 -14.59
CA ALA A 138 16.92 -5.58 -14.29
C ALA A 138 16.65 -6.82 -15.17
N TYR A 139 15.38 -7.17 -15.36
CA TYR A 139 14.97 -8.26 -16.25
C TYR A 139 15.38 -8.01 -17.71
N GLY A 140 15.20 -6.77 -18.20
CA GLY A 140 15.59 -6.38 -19.57
C GLY A 140 17.11 -6.33 -19.78
N MET A 141 17.86 -5.83 -18.80
CA MET A 141 19.32 -5.72 -18.88
C MET A 141 20.02 -7.09 -18.84
N ASP A 142 19.47 -8.03 -18.05
CA ASP A 142 20.02 -9.38 -17.94
C ASP A 142 19.84 -10.20 -19.23
N ASN A 143 18.67 -10.08 -19.89
CA ASN A 143 18.38 -10.75 -21.16
C ASN A 143 18.76 -9.95 -22.41
N ARG A 144 19.36 -8.76 -22.24
CA ARG A 144 19.77 -7.84 -23.33
C ARG A 144 18.65 -7.49 -24.32
N PHE A 145 17.44 -7.24 -23.82
CA PHE A 145 16.32 -6.82 -24.67
C PHE A 145 16.54 -5.41 -25.24
N GLY A 146 15.96 -5.15 -26.42
CA GLY A 146 16.00 -3.84 -27.08
C GLY A 146 15.15 -2.78 -26.37
N TRP A 147 15.33 -1.50 -26.75
CA TRP A 147 14.64 -0.36 -26.13
C TRP A 147 13.10 -0.47 -26.16
N LYS A 148 12.53 -1.12 -27.18
CA LYS A 148 11.08 -1.34 -27.32
C LYS A 148 10.49 -2.09 -26.14
N PHE A 149 11.22 -3.05 -25.57
CA PHE A 149 10.79 -3.80 -24.39
C PHE A 149 10.58 -2.88 -23.18
N TYR A 150 11.52 -1.97 -22.91
CA TYR A 150 11.44 -1.08 -21.75
C TYR A 150 10.25 -0.12 -21.86
N VAL A 151 9.99 0.41 -23.05
CA VAL A 151 8.82 1.27 -23.29
C VAL A 151 7.53 0.47 -23.17
N GLY A 152 7.45 -0.71 -23.81
CA GLY A 152 6.27 -1.57 -23.73
C GLY A 152 5.95 -1.98 -22.29
N ALA A 153 6.94 -2.46 -21.55
CA ALA A 153 6.77 -2.88 -20.17
C ALA A 153 6.43 -1.70 -19.23
N ALA A 154 6.98 -0.50 -19.46
CA ALA A 154 6.59 0.70 -18.72
C ALA A 154 5.12 1.09 -18.98
N CYS A 155 4.65 0.94 -20.22
CA CYS A 155 3.27 1.22 -20.61
C CYS A 155 2.24 0.24 -20.00
N VAL A 156 2.65 -0.94 -19.52
CA VAL A 156 1.76 -1.90 -18.84
C VAL A 156 1.31 -1.38 -17.47
N PHE A 157 2.16 -0.60 -16.77
CA PHE A 157 1.85 -0.15 -15.41
C PHE A 157 0.59 0.74 -15.33
N PRO A 158 0.43 1.83 -16.11
CA PRO A 158 -0.74 2.70 -15.98
C PRO A 158 -2.10 1.98 -16.04
N PRO A 159 -2.41 1.14 -17.05
CA PRO A 159 -3.70 0.45 -17.10
C PRO A 159 -3.85 -0.60 -15.99
N PHE A 160 -2.77 -1.30 -15.63
CA PHE A 160 -2.76 -2.26 -14.52
C PHE A 160 -3.05 -1.58 -13.17
N LEU A 161 -2.35 -0.48 -12.87
CA LEU A 161 -2.55 0.31 -11.67
C LEU A 161 -3.98 0.89 -11.62
N ALA A 162 -4.50 1.35 -12.76
CA ALA A 162 -5.84 1.95 -12.83
C ALA A 162 -6.93 0.92 -12.56
N LEU A 163 -6.80 -0.28 -13.14
CA LEU A 163 -7.69 -1.41 -12.90
C LEU A 163 -7.72 -1.79 -11.41
N VAL A 164 -6.56 -2.02 -10.81
CA VAL A 164 -6.47 -2.45 -9.41
C VAL A 164 -6.94 -1.35 -8.45
N ALA A 165 -6.61 -0.08 -8.73
CA ALA A 165 -7.09 1.05 -7.94
C ALA A 165 -8.61 1.22 -8.04
N ALA A 166 -9.21 1.03 -9.22
CA ALA A 166 -10.65 1.08 -9.41
C ALA A 166 -11.37 -0.03 -8.63
N LEU A 167 -10.83 -1.26 -8.66
CA LEU A 167 -11.33 -2.37 -7.86
C LEU A 167 -11.24 -2.08 -6.35
N GLY A 168 -10.11 -1.54 -5.88
CA GLY A 168 -9.93 -1.15 -4.48
C GLY A 168 -10.89 -0.02 -4.07
N GLY A 169 -11.12 0.97 -4.93
CA GLY A 169 -12.09 2.04 -4.71
C GLY A 169 -13.53 1.55 -4.65
N ALA A 170 -13.92 0.63 -5.53
CA ALA A 170 -15.24 -0.01 -5.50
C ALA A 170 -15.41 -0.85 -4.22
N ALA A 171 -14.38 -1.61 -3.84
CA ALA A 171 -14.35 -2.36 -2.59
C ALA A 171 -14.50 -1.44 -1.38
N ALA A 172 -13.83 -0.28 -1.34
CA ALA A 172 -13.94 0.70 -0.26
C ALA A 172 -15.36 1.24 -0.10
N LEU A 173 -16.05 1.49 -1.22
CA LEU A 173 -17.44 1.96 -1.23
C LEU A 173 -18.41 0.89 -0.70
N LEU A 174 -18.28 -0.35 -1.19
CA LEU A 174 -19.07 -1.48 -0.72
C LEU A 174 -18.80 -1.75 0.77
N LEU A 175 -17.52 -1.66 1.16
CA LEU A 175 -17.10 -1.81 2.55
C LEU A 175 -17.81 -0.76 3.41
N ALA A 176 -17.80 0.52 3.02
CA ALA A 176 -18.50 1.56 3.77
C ALA A 176 -20.01 1.33 3.89
N ARG A 177 -20.65 0.81 2.83
CA ARG A 177 -22.08 0.50 2.82
C ARG A 177 -22.42 -0.63 3.79
N PHE A 178 -21.73 -1.76 3.69
CA PHE A 178 -22.06 -2.96 4.48
C PHE A 178 -21.48 -2.93 5.90
N LEU A 179 -20.30 -2.33 6.08
CA LEU A 179 -19.63 -2.26 7.37
C LEU A 179 -20.10 -1.12 8.27
N GLY A 180 -20.92 -0.19 7.80
CA GLY A 180 -21.43 0.89 8.64
C GLY A 180 -22.11 0.43 9.94
N ARG A 181 -22.71 -0.78 9.98
CA ARG A 181 -23.31 -1.38 11.18
C ARG A 181 -22.36 -2.24 12.02
N TYR A 182 -21.29 -2.78 11.43
CA TYR A 182 -20.37 -3.76 12.06
C TYR A 182 -18.89 -3.38 11.89
N ARG A 183 -18.59 -2.08 11.76
CA ARG A 183 -17.31 -1.49 11.33
C ARG A 183 -16.09 -2.03 12.07
N ARG A 184 -16.23 -2.33 13.36
CA ARG A 184 -15.15 -2.85 14.21
C ARG A 184 -15.05 -4.37 14.14
N SER A 185 -16.19 -5.05 14.11
CA SER A 185 -16.26 -6.50 14.06
C SER A 185 -15.79 -7.05 12.71
N VAL A 186 -16.18 -6.45 11.59
CA VAL A 186 -15.84 -6.99 10.25
C VAL A 186 -14.41 -6.65 9.84
N ILE A 187 -13.88 -5.46 10.18
CA ILE A 187 -12.45 -5.16 9.97
C ILE A 187 -11.60 -6.04 10.89
N GLY A 188 -12.02 -6.20 12.16
CA GLY A 188 -11.41 -7.16 13.07
C GLY A 188 -11.44 -8.59 12.54
N ILE A 189 -12.56 -9.03 11.96
CA ILE A 189 -12.73 -10.36 11.37
C ILE A 189 -11.91 -10.51 10.08
N LEU A 190 -11.82 -9.50 9.22
CA LEU A 190 -11.00 -9.53 8.00
C LEU A 190 -9.51 -9.53 8.32
N VAL A 191 -9.07 -8.71 9.29
CA VAL A 191 -7.69 -8.72 9.80
C VAL A 191 -7.40 -10.04 10.51
N MET A 192 -8.35 -10.56 11.30
CA MET A 192 -8.24 -11.85 11.97
C MET A 192 -8.23 -13.00 10.96
N LEU A 193 -9.04 -12.98 9.90
CA LEU A 193 -9.05 -13.97 8.82
C LEU A 193 -7.78 -13.88 7.98
N ALA A 194 -7.28 -12.70 7.68
CA ALA A 194 -6.01 -12.53 7.00
C ALA A 194 -4.85 -13.02 7.88
N ALA A 195 -4.87 -12.74 9.18
CA ALA A 195 -3.93 -13.27 10.15
C ALA A 195 -4.09 -14.79 10.31
N LEU A 196 -5.30 -15.32 10.34
CA LEU A 196 -5.56 -16.77 10.42
C LEU A 196 -5.14 -17.48 9.14
N ALA A 197 -5.39 -16.89 7.98
CA ALA A 197 -4.96 -17.41 6.69
C ALA A 197 -3.43 -17.38 6.58
N ALA A 198 -2.80 -16.33 7.08
CA ALA A 198 -1.34 -16.24 7.15
C ALA A 198 -0.74 -17.23 8.15
N VAL A 199 -1.37 -17.41 9.32
CA VAL A 199 -1.02 -18.42 10.32
C VAL A 199 -1.28 -19.83 9.78
N TYR A 200 -2.36 -20.06 9.05
CA TYR A 200 -2.70 -21.33 8.42
C TYR A 200 -1.72 -21.67 7.30
N ALA A 201 -1.39 -20.71 6.43
CA ALA A 201 -0.36 -20.86 5.41
C ALA A 201 1.01 -21.14 6.06
N ALA A 202 1.33 -20.46 7.17
CA ALA A 202 2.49 -20.77 7.97
C ALA A 202 2.38 -22.17 8.60
N MET A 203 1.25 -22.59 9.16
CA MET A 203 1.09 -23.89 9.83
C MET A 203 1.00 -25.08 8.88
N ARG A 204 0.67 -24.88 7.59
CA ARG A 204 0.71 -25.90 6.53
C ARG A 204 2.04 -25.97 5.78
N TRP A 205 2.89 -24.97 5.92
CA TRP A 205 4.30 -24.98 5.49
C TRP A 205 5.15 -26.19 5.98
N PRO A 206 5.00 -26.74 7.22
CA PRO A 206 5.87 -27.81 7.74
C PRO A 206 5.73 -29.20 7.09
N SER A 207 4.74 -29.44 6.21
CA SER A 207 4.62 -30.74 5.53
C SER A 207 5.46 -30.86 4.25
N ALA A 208 6.07 -29.77 3.78
CA ALA A 208 6.81 -29.78 2.51
C ALA A 208 8.31 -29.49 2.64
N ILE A 209 8.80 -29.21 3.85
CA ILE A 209 10.22 -28.91 4.10
C ILE A 209 10.76 -29.89 5.14
N ARG A 210 10.76 -31.18 4.81
CA ARG A 210 11.78 -32.09 5.30
C ARG A 210 12.73 -32.32 4.13
N PRO A 211 13.90 -31.65 4.09
CA PRO A 211 14.90 -31.92 3.09
C PRO A 211 15.45 -33.33 3.35
N GLY A 212 14.96 -34.32 2.60
CA GLY A 212 15.78 -35.47 2.28
C GLY A 212 16.95 -34.96 1.45
N ARG A 213 18.18 -35.36 1.79
CA ARG A 213 19.46 -34.82 1.30
C ARG A 213 19.75 -35.05 -0.20
N GLY A 214 18.73 -35.18 -1.06
CA GLY A 214 18.88 -35.68 -2.43
C GLY A 214 18.37 -34.82 -3.58
N TYR A 215 17.44 -33.87 -3.40
CA TYR A 215 16.81 -33.22 -4.56
C TYR A 215 16.50 -31.74 -4.33
N ALA A 216 17.45 -30.87 -4.67
CA ALA A 216 17.22 -29.43 -4.81
C ALA A 216 16.14 -29.14 -5.87
N GLU A 217 16.07 -29.97 -6.92
CA GLU A 217 15.11 -29.83 -8.01
C GLU A 217 13.67 -30.10 -7.56
N GLU A 218 13.39 -31.17 -6.80
CA GLU A 218 12.02 -31.48 -6.34
C GLU A 218 11.47 -30.42 -5.38
N TRP A 219 12.30 -29.90 -4.48
CA TRP A 219 11.91 -28.81 -3.58
C TRP A 219 11.60 -27.53 -4.38
N MET A 220 12.39 -27.23 -5.41
CA MET A 220 12.18 -26.06 -6.27
C MET A 220 10.92 -26.16 -7.14
N PHE A 221 10.67 -27.31 -7.79
CA PHE A 221 9.43 -27.54 -8.55
C PHE A 221 8.18 -27.51 -7.66
N ARG A 222 8.29 -27.99 -6.41
CA ARG A 222 7.18 -27.97 -5.44
C ARG A 222 6.88 -26.55 -4.95
N ILE A 223 7.89 -25.70 -4.78
CA ILE A 223 7.73 -24.25 -4.51
C ILE A 223 7.08 -23.53 -5.70
N LEU A 224 7.49 -23.84 -6.94
CA LEU A 224 6.86 -23.29 -8.14
C LEU A 224 5.38 -23.67 -8.23
N GLY A 225 5.04 -24.91 -7.85
CA GLY A 225 3.65 -25.37 -7.72
C GLY A 225 2.82 -24.55 -6.72
N TRP A 226 3.43 -24.07 -5.62
CA TRP A 226 2.76 -23.17 -4.68
C TRP A 226 2.52 -21.77 -5.23
N PHE A 227 3.26 -21.34 -6.25
CA PHE A 227 3.04 -20.03 -6.88
C PHE A 227 2.11 -20.09 -8.10
N SER A 228 1.63 -21.28 -8.46
CA SER A 228 0.66 -21.46 -9.55
C SER A 228 -0.63 -20.65 -9.34
N PHE A 229 -1.07 -20.43 -8.09
CA PHE A 229 -2.26 -19.60 -7.81
C PHE A 229 -2.08 -18.15 -8.29
N ALA A 230 -0.86 -17.60 -8.21
CA ALA A 230 -0.55 -16.25 -8.66
C ALA A 230 -0.65 -16.10 -10.20
N ARG A 231 -0.70 -17.23 -10.92
CA ARG A 231 -0.83 -17.34 -12.38
C ARG A 231 -2.25 -17.68 -12.86
N SER A 232 -3.27 -17.61 -11.99
CA SER A 232 -4.65 -17.83 -12.42
C SER A 232 -5.05 -16.84 -13.54
N PRO A 233 -5.61 -17.30 -14.67
CA PRO A 233 -5.96 -16.44 -15.82
C PRO A 233 -6.94 -15.31 -15.52
N TRP A 234 -7.63 -15.38 -14.38
CA TRP A 234 -8.64 -14.43 -13.94
C TRP A 234 -8.05 -13.18 -13.29
N TYR A 235 -6.76 -13.20 -12.89
CA TYR A 235 -6.17 -12.08 -12.17
C TYR A 235 -5.57 -11.04 -13.11
N PRO A 236 -5.80 -9.73 -12.88
CA PRO A 236 -5.14 -8.64 -13.60
C PRO A 236 -3.60 -8.74 -13.60
N SER A 237 -3.02 -9.30 -12.53
CA SER A 237 -1.58 -9.53 -12.44
C SER A 237 -1.06 -10.45 -13.55
N THR A 238 -1.85 -11.43 -13.98
CA THR A 238 -1.45 -12.34 -15.06
C THR A 238 -1.50 -11.69 -16.43
N TRP A 239 -2.48 -10.80 -16.67
CA TRP A 239 -2.54 -10.05 -17.92
C TRP A 239 -1.35 -9.10 -18.04
N ALA A 240 -0.97 -8.43 -16.94
CA ALA A 240 0.22 -7.60 -16.88
C ALA A 240 1.51 -8.40 -17.10
N MET A 241 1.65 -9.54 -16.42
CA MET A 241 2.77 -10.47 -16.62
C MET A 241 2.88 -10.91 -18.09
N LYS A 242 1.79 -11.40 -18.69
CA LYS A 242 1.77 -11.88 -20.07
C LYS A 242 2.03 -10.77 -21.09
N ALA A 243 1.60 -9.53 -20.81
CA ALA A 243 1.98 -8.39 -21.63
C ALA A 243 3.49 -8.16 -21.60
N VAL A 244 4.13 -8.18 -20.43
CA VAL A 244 5.58 -8.03 -20.31
C VAL A 244 6.33 -9.20 -20.98
N GLU A 245 5.85 -10.43 -20.85
CA GLU A 245 6.43 -11.60 -21.53
C GLU A 245 6.29 -11.51 -23.06
N ALA A 246 5.12 -11.11 -23.58
CA ALA A 246 4.92 -10.89 -25.01
C ALA A 246 5.84 -9.79 -25.57
N ALA A 247 6.03 -8.70 -24.81
CA ALA A 247 6.99 -7.66 -25.16
C ALA A 247 8.44 -8.18 -25.17
N ALA A 248 8.80 -9.10 -24.27
CA ALA A 248 10.11 -9.73 -24.23
C ALA A 248 10.35 -10.64 -25.45
N GLN A 249 9.30 -11.32 -25.92
CA GLN A 249 9.34 -12.20 -27.11
C GLN A 249 9.20 -11.44 -28.44
N ASN A 250 9.05 -10.11 -28.41
CA ASN A 250 8.70 -9.27 -29.57
C ASN A 250 7.37 -9.65 -30.26
N ASP A 251 6.46 -10.33 -29.56
CA ASP A 251 5.11 -10.61 -30.03
C ASP A 251 4.18 -9.44 -29.69
N TRP A 252 4.16 -8.45 -30.59
CA TRP A 252 3.34 -7.24 -30.42
C TRP A 252 1.83 -7.50 -30.56
N ALA A 253 1.44 -8.58 -31.25
CA ALA A 253 0.03 -8.96 -31.39
C ALA A 253 -0.51 -9.44 -30.04
N ALA A 254 0.18 -10.38 -29.39
CA ALA A 254 -0.17 -10.84 -28.06
C ALA A 254 -0.09 -9.70 -27.02
N TYR A 255 0.96 -8.87 -27.09
CA TYR A 255 1.10 -7.68 -26.22
C TYR A 255 -0.11 -6.75 -26.33
N SER A 256 -0.54 -6.42 -27.54
CA SER A 256 -1.68 -5.52 -27.78
C SER A 256 -2.99 -6.07 -27.21
N LEU A 257 -3.19 -7.40 -27.29
CA LEU A 257 -4.35 -8.08 -26.72
C LEU A 257 -4.38 -7.97 -25.20
N TYR A 258 -3.26 -8.22 -24.52
CA TYR A 258 -3.20 -8.10 -23.05
C TYR A 258 -3.30 -6.65 -22.58
N MET A 259 -2.73 -5.71 -23.34
CA MET A 259 -2.90 -4.27 -23.07
C MET A 259 -4.35 -3.83 -23.25
N TYR A 260 -5.04 -4.32 -24.29
CA TYR A 260 -6.46 -4.07 -24.47
C TYR A 260 -7.29 -4.69 -23.33
N ALA A 261 -6.98 -5.92 -22.90
CA ALA A 261 -7.66 -6.56 -21.78
C ALA A 261 -7.49 -5.77 -20.48
N LEU A 262 -6.28 -5.25 -20.20
CA LEU A 262 -6.02 -4.39 -19.03
C LEU A 262 -6.77 -3.05 -19.13
N ALA A 263 -6.74 -2.40 -20.29
CA ALA A 263 -7.39 -1.11 -20.51
C ALA A 263 -8.92 -1.24 -20.46
N ALA A 264 -9.48 -2.25 -21.12
CA ALA A 264 -10.91 -2.56 -21.10
C ALA A 264 -11.37 -2.96 -19.69
N GLY A 265 -10.57 -3.78 -18.98
CA GLY A 265 -10.80 -4.10 -17.58
C GLY A 265 -10.82 -2.86 -16.70
N ALA A 266 -9.84 -1.96 -16.87
CA ALA A 266 -9.78 -0.70 -16.12
C ALA A 266 -11.01 0.17 -16.38
N ALA A 267 -11.42 0.32 -17.65
CA ALA A 267 -12.60 1.07 -18.03
C ALA A 267 -13.90 0.45 -17.45
N ALA A 268 -14.02 -0.89 -17.48
CA ALA A 268 -15.12 -1.63 -16.89
C ALA A 268 -15.17 -1.46 -15.36
N ALA A 269 -14.03 -1.53 -14.68
CA ALA A 269 -13.95 -1.32 -13.24
C ALA A 269 -14.30 0.12 -12.83
N LEU A 270 -13.83 1.12 -13.60
CA LEU A 270 -14.15 2.53 -13.36
C LEU A 270 -15.63 2.85 -13.61
N SER A 271 -16.20 2.33 -14.70
CA SER A 271 -17.63 2.50 -15.00
C SER A 271 -18.52 1.76 -14.00
N GLY A 272 -18.17 0.53 -13.63
CA GLY A 272 -18.85 -0.21 -12.56
C GLY A 272 -18.77 0.53 -11.22
N GLY A 273 -17.60 1.04 -10.86
CA GLY A 273 -17.42 1.88 -9.66
C GLY A 273 -18.28 3.15 -9.69
N ARG A 274 -18.42 3.79 -10.86
CA ARG A 274 -19.31 4.94 -11.06
C ARG A 274 -20.76 4.60 -10.77
N VAL A 275 -21.27 3.50 -11.32
CA VAL A 275 -22.65 3.03 -11.10
C VAL A 275 -22.87 2.69 -9.62
N LEU A 276 -21.92 1.99 -9.00
CA LEU A 276 -21.98 1.71 -7.56
C LEU A 276 -22.01 2.99 -6.72
N ALA A 277 -21.27 4.03 -7.10
CA ALA A 277 -21.28 5.31 -6.42
C ALA A 277 -22.66 5.99 -6.50
N GLU A 278 -23.29 6.00 -7.68
CA GLU A 278 -24.63 6.58 -7.84
C GLU A 278 -25.68 5.85 -6.99
N LEU A 279 -25.58 4.52 -6.88
CA LEU A 279 -26.54 3.71 -6.12
C LEU A 279 -26.33 3.76 -4.60
N PHE A 280 -25.07 3.79 -4.14
CA PHE A 280 -24.76 3.51 -2.73
C PHE A 280 -24.06 4.64 -1.98
N TYR A 281 -23.46 5.62 -2.65
CA TYR A 281 -22.58 6.57 -1.97
C TYR A 281 -23.32 7.45 -0.95
N GLY A 282 -24.49 7.99 -1.29
CA GLY A 282 -25.28 8.80 -0.36
C GLY A 282 -25.64 8.02 0.91
N ARG A 283 -26.18 6.80 0.74
CA ARG A 283 -26.52 5.90 1.86
C ARG A 283 -25.28 5.47 2.65
N ALA A 284 -24.15 5.20 1.98
CA ALA A 284 -22.90 4.83 2.65
C ALA A 284 -22.36 5.99 3.49
N TYR A 285 -22.45 7.21 2.98
CA TYR A 285 -22.01 8.42 3.68
C TYR A 285 -22.85 8.66 4.95
N GLU A 286 -24.18 8.60 4.86
CA GLU A 286 -25.08 8.74 6.00
C GLU A 286 -24.83 7.69 7.10
N VAL A 287 -24.68 6.43 6.72
CA VAL A 287 -24.39 5.37 7.68
C VAL A 287 -23.01 5.58 8.32
N SER A 288 -22.01 6.01 7.54
CA SER A 288 -20.67 6.29 8.07
C SER A 288 -20.66 7.46 9.07
N ALA A 289 -21.45 8.50 8.82
CA ALA A 289 -21.59 9.66 9.69
C ALA A 289 -22.35 9.32 10.99
N THR A 290 -23.45 8.58 10.87
CA THR A 290 -24.32 8.25 12.02
C THR A 290 -23.78 7.13 12.90
N ALA A 291 -23.02 6.17 12.34
CA ALA A 291 -22.40 5.09 13.11
C ALA A 291 -21.28 5.59 14.04
N SER A 292 -20.58 6.68 13.66
CA SER A 292 -19.52 7.30 14.46
C SER A 292 -20.02 7.82 15.81
N ALA A 293 -21.22 8.42 15.83
CA ALA A 293 -21.79 9.03 17.03
C ALA A 293 -22.29 8.00 18.06
N ARG A 294 -22.96 6.93 17.63
CA ARG A 294 -23.64 5.98 18.54
C ARG A 294 -22.72 4.89 19.12
N GLY A 295 -21.74 4.40 18.37
CA GLY A 295 -20.84 3.32 18.83
C GLY A 295 -19.76 3.78 19.83
N MET A 296 -19.37 5.06 19.79
CA MET A 296 -18.31 5.59 20.65
C MET A 296 -18.78 5.84 22.08
N ALA A 297 -20.05 6.21 22.27
CA ALA A 297 -20.61 6.56 23.58
C ALA A 297 -20.67 5.38 24.56
N ARG A 298 -20.83 4.13 24.07
CA ARG A 298 -20.78 2.92 24.92
C ARG A 298 -19.35 2.44 25.19
N PHE A 299 -18.47 2.59 24.21
CA PHE A 299 -17.08 2.12 24.29
C PHE A 299 -16.17 3.02 25.15
N SER A 300 -16.54 4.30 25.31
CA SER A 300 -15.78 5.30 26.07
C SER A 300 -15.56 4.93 27.54
N ARG A 301 -16.53 4.30 28.20
CA ARG A 301 -16.44 3.95 29.63
C ARG A 301 -15.43 2.84 29.91
N GLY A 302 -15.45 1.76 29.12
CA GLY A 302 -14.48 0.66 29.25
C GLY A 302 -13.07 1.09 28.84
N LEU A 303 -12.95 1.87 27.76
CA LEU A 303 -11.65 2.36 27.29
C LEU A 303 -10.98 3.28 28.31
N TRP A 304 -11.75 4.16 28.97
CA TRP A 304 -11.21 5.04 30.00
C TRP A 304 -10.67 4.28 31.22
N PHE A 305 -11.29 3.16 31.59
CA PHE A 305 -10.78 2.27 32.63
C PHE A 305 -9.41 1.67 32.25
N PHE A 306 -9.28 1.13 31.04
CA PHE A 306 -8.01 0.61 30.54
C PHE A 306 -6.92 1.69 30.44
N CYS A 307 -7.25 2.90 29.97
CA CYS A 307 -6.31 4.01 29.92
C CYS A 307 -5.86 4.48 31.32
N ARG A 308 -6.74 4.42 32.32
CA ARG A 308 -6.38 4.70 33.72
C ARG A 308 -5.43 3.65 34.28
N LEU A 309 -5.63 2.37 33.92
CA LEU A 309 -4.74 1.28 34.30
C LEU A 309 -3.35 1.45 33.67
N ALA A 310 -3.29 1.72 32.36
CA ALA A 310 -2.05 1.94 31.61
C ALA A 310 -1.26 3.18 32.08
N ALA A 311 -1.95 4.18 32.63
CA ALA A 311 -1.37 5.39 33.17
C ALA A 311 -0.91 5.28 34.63
N PHE A 312 -0.85 4.06 35.19
CA PHE A 312 -0.54 3.81 36.61
C PHE A 312 -1.42 4.64 37.58
N GLY A 313 -2.68 4.87 37.22
CA GLY A 313 -3.64 5.62 38.05
C GLY A 313 -3.55 7.14 37.96
N ASP A 314 -2.53 7.73 37.31
CA ASP A 314 -2.46 9.18 37.13
C ASP A 314 -3.52 9.66 36.13
N ARG A 315 -4.46 10.48 36.62
CA ARG A 315 -5.60 10.98 35.85
C ARG A 315 -5.17 11.85 34.66
N ARG A 316 -4.04 12.55 34.75
CA ARG A 316 -3.54 13.41 33.67
C ARG A 316 -2.97 12.57 32.53
N ARG A 317 -2.08 11.63 32.86
CA ARG A 317 -1.53 10.66 31.88
C ARG A 317 -2.65 9.83 31.24
N ALA A 318 -3.62 9.38 32.04
CA ALA A 318 -4.78 8.65 31.55
C ALA A 318 -5.61 9.46 30.54
N ALA A 319 -5.74 10.77 30.72
CA ALA A 319 -6.47 11.64 29.80
C ALA A 319 -5.74 11.77 28.45
N PHE A 320 -4.40 11.86 28.46
CA PHE A 320 -3.59 11.83 27.23
C PHE A 320 -3.72 10.47 26.52
N PHE A 321 -3.50 9.36 27.23
CA PHE A 321 -3.67 8.01 26.65
C PHE A 321 -5.07 7.79 26.10
N TYR A 322 -6.10 8.24 26.81
CA TYR A 322 -7.48 8.13 26.36
C TYR A 322 -7.73 8.95 25.09
N LYS A 323 -7.25 10.20 25.04
CA LYS A 323 -7.37 11.05 23.86
C LYS A 323 -6.71 10.39 22.65
N ASP A 324 -5.49 9.89 22.80
CA ASP A 324 -4.73 9.30 21.69
C ASP A 324 -5.35 7.99 21.23
N THR A 325 -5.77 7.13 22.18
CA THR A 325 -6.44 5.86 21.86
C THR A 325 -7.78 6.10 21.17
N VAL A 326 -8.58 7.07 21.62
CA VAL A 326 -9.84 7.42 20.96
C VAL A 326 -9.59 8.01 19.58
N SER A 327 -8.57 8.85 19.41
CA SER A 327 -8.22 9.43 18.10
C SER A 327 -7.78 8.34 17.12
N PHE A 328 -6.95 7.40 17.57
CA PHE A 328 -6.50 6.25 16.81
C PHE A 328 -7.65 5.31 16.41
N LEU A 329 -8.56 5.01 17.35
CA LEU A 329 -9.74 4.17 17.07
C LEU A 329 -10.81 4.86 16.22
N ARG A 330 -10.79 6.20 16.14
CA ARG A 330 -11.68 6.99 15.28
C ARG A 330 -11.19 7.05 13.85
N ASP A 331 -9.88 6.99 13.63
CA ASP A 331 -9.26 7.07 12.31
C ASP A 331 -9.01 5.66 11.72
N PRO A 332 -9.85 5.19 10.79
CA PRO A 332 -9.71 3.86 10.20
C PRO A 332 -8.45 3.71 9.36
N LEU A 333 -7.92 4.84 8.86
CA LEU A 333 -6.67 4.85 8.10
C LEU A 333 -5.52 4.40 9.01
N GLN A 334 -5.49 4.89 10.25
CA GLN A 334 -4.43 4.62 11.21
C GLN A 334 -4.48 3.18 11.72
N TRP A 335 -5.64 2.70 12.19
CA TRP A 335 -5.73 1.32 12.68
C TRP A 335 -5.64 0.28 11.55
N GLY A 336 -6.14 0.59 10.35
CA GLY A 336 -5.98 -0.25 9.17
C GLY A 336 -4.52 -0.45 8.78
N GLN A 337 -3.74 0.63 8.74
CA GLN A 337 -2.30 0.55 8.49
C GLN A 337 -1.54 -0.19 9.61
N ALA A 338 -1.89 0.08 10.87
CA ALA A 338 -1.29 -0.61 12.02
C ALA A 338 -1.55 -2.12 11.98
N ALA A 339 -2.78 -2.53 11.67
CA ALA A 339 -3.16 -3.94 11.55
C ALA A 339 -2.38 -4.66 10.43
N VAL A 340 -2.23 -4.04 9.26
CA VAL A 340 -1.43 -4.60 8.15
C VAL A 340 0.03 -4.74 8.57
N PHE A 341 0.61 -3.69 9.17
CA PHE A 341 2.00 -3.70 9.62
C PHE A 341 2.26 -4.78 10.69
N LEU A 342 1.39 -4.88 11.69
CA LEU A 342 1.50 -5.87 12.77
C LEU A 342 1.31 -7.29 12.24
N GLY A 343 0.38 -7.50 11.29
CA GLY A 343 0.23 -8.76 10.58
C GLY A 343 1.48 -9.16 9.82
N LEU A 344 2.12 -8.22 9.11
CA LEU A 344 3.37 -8.48 8.38
C LEU A 344 4.52 -8.86 9.34
N ILE A 345 4.64 -8.15 10.47
CA ILE A 345 5.61 -8.47 11.53
C ILE A 345 5.35 -9.87 12.10
N LEU A 346 4.09 -10.22 12.35
CA LEU A 346 3.73 -11.54 12.88
C LEU A 346 4.15 -12.65 11.89
N ILE A 347 3.85 -12.47 10.60
CA ILE A 347 4.28 -13.38 9.54
C ILE A 347 5.80 -13.51 9.52
N TYR A 348 6.52 -12.39 9.60
CA TYR A 348 7.98 -12.37 9.65
C TYR A 348 8.53 -13.18 10.84
N PHE A 349 8.03 -12.95 12.06
CA PHE A 349 8.49 -13.69 13.24
C PHE A 349 8.13 -15.19 13.20
N LEU A 350 6.96 -15.53 12.65
CA LEU A 350 6.58 -16.93 12.44
C LEU A 350 7.44 -17.60 11.36
N GLY A 351 7.91 -16.84 10.37
CA GLY A 351 8.78 -17.29 9.29
C GLY A 351 10.25 -17.43 9.68
N ILE A 352 10.76 -16.60 10.59
CA ILE A 352 12.21 -16.49 10.88
C ILE A 352 12.81 -17.79 11.45
N LYS A 353 12.02 -18.58 12.19
CA LYS A 353 12.48 -19.87 12.74
C LYS A 353 12.64 -20.96 11.67
N ARG A 354 12.18 -20.72 10.44
CA ARG A 354 12.01 -21.74 9.39
C ARG A 354 12.96 -21.57 8.21
N PHE A 355 13.51 -20.37 8.02
CA PHE A 355 14.70 -20.21 7.20
C PHE A 355 15.88 -20.74 8.01
N GLY A 356 16.22 -22.02 7.81
CA GLY A 356 17.40 -22.63 8.41
C GLY A 356 18.63 -21.76 8.19
N ARG A 357 19.52 -21.69 9.18
CA ARG A 357 20.81 -20.98 9.11
C ARG A 357 21.80 -21.70 8.18
N GLU A 358 21.33 -22.21 7.06
CA GLU A 358 22.16 -22.96 6.11
C GLU A 358 22.68 -21.98 5.06
N ASP A 359 23.98 -21.69 5.17
CA ASP A 359 24.90 -21.17 4.17
C ASP A 359 24.29 -20.34 3.03
N LEU A 360 23.61 -19.24 3.39
CA LEU A 360 23.47 -18.10 2.47
C LEU A 360 24.88 -17.71 2.03
N PHE A 361 25.20 -17.92 0.75
CA PHE A 361 26.45 -17.57 0.08
C PHE A 361 27.14 -16.38 0.77
N LYS A 362 28.34 -16.60 1.31
CA LYS A 362 29.05 -15.69 2.22
C LYS A 362 29.06 -14.21 1.77
N GLY A 363 29.02 -13.94 0.45
CA GLY A 363 28.90 -12.60 -0.14
C GLY A 363 27.52 -11.94 0.00
N TRP A 364 26.42 -12.69 -0.14
CA TRP A 364 25.04 -12.16 -0.02
C TRP A 364 24.67 -11.79 1.41
N ARG A 365 25.35 -12.35 2.41
CA ARG A 365 25.13 -12.01 3.82
C ARG A 365 25.45 -10.54 4.11
N VAL A 366 26.56 -10.04 3.58
CA VAL A 366 26.97 -8.63 3.78
C VAL A 366 25.96 -7.70 3.12
N VAL A 367 25.61 -7.97 1.86
CA VAL A 367 24.63 -7.17 1.10
C VAL A 367 23.27 -7.14 1.82
N THR A 368 22.77 -8.29 2.26
CA THR A 368 21.47 -8.39 2.94
C THR A 368 21.48 -7.68 4.29
N ALA A 369 22.56 -7.82 5.06
CA ALA A 369 22.72 -7.12 6.33
C ALA A 369 22.80 -5.59 6.14
N SER A 370 23.58 -5.12 5.15
CA SER A 370 23.68 -3.70 4.81
C SER A 370 22.36 -3.11 4.34
N LEU A 371 21.62 -3.82 3.48
CA LEU A 371 20.28 -3.40 3.03
C LEU A 371 19.27 -3.34 4.18
N SER A 372 19.33 -4.33 5.09
CA SER A 372 18.47 -4.35 6.27
C SER A 372 18.78 -3.18 7.21
N TYR A 373 20.07 -2.92 7.46
CA TYR A 373 20.52 -1.77 8.25
C TYR A 373 20.08 -0.44 7.62
N LEU A 374 20.25 -0.29 6.29
CA LEU A 374 19.79 0.87 5.54
C LEU A 374 18.27 1.06 5.67
N SER A 375 17.49 -0.02 5.55
CA SER A 375 16.03 0.03 5.72
C SER A 375 15.63 0.50 7.11
N VAL A 376 16.30 0.01 8.16
CA VAL A 376 16.05 0.45 9.55
C VAL A 376 16.43 1.92 9.73
N ALA A 377 17.58 2.36 9.21
CA ALA A 377 18.03 3.74 9.29
C ALA A 377 17.07 4.71 8.58
N LEU A 378 16.60 4.37 7.37
CA LEU A 378 15.62 5.15 6.62
C LEU A 378 14.27 5.21 7.34
N THR A 379 13.84 4.10 7.94
CA THR A 379 12.60 4.05 8.73
C THR A 379 12.70 4.93 9.96
N MET A 380 13.82 4.89 10.68
CA MET A 380 14.05 5.77 11.83
C MET A 380 14.13 7.24 11.44
N SER A 381 14.81 7.58 10.34
CA SER A 381 14.86 8.94 9.81
C SER A 381 13.45 9.48 9.51
N THR A 382 12.62 8.65 8.87
CA THR A 382 11.22 8.99 8.57
C THR A 382 10.40 9.16 9.84
N PHE A 383 10.61 8.28 10.84
CA PHE A 383 9.91 8.36 12.11
C PHE A 383 10.23 9.66 12.87
N THR A 384 11.51 10.00 12.96
CA THR A 384 11.98 11.22 13.66
C THR A 384 11.46 12.49 12.99
N THR A 385 11.50 12.56 11.66
CA THR A 385 11.05 13.74 10.90
C THR A 385 9.54 13.91 10.89
N ARG A 386 8.78 12.81 10.85
CA ARG A 386 7.31 12.85 10.77
C ARG A 386 6.62 12.94 12.13
N PHE A 387 7.20 12.33 13.17
CA PHE A 387 6.56 12.23 14.48
C PHE A 387 7.28 13.04 15.54
N SER A 388 8.58 12.80 15.78
CA SER A 388 9.30 13.52 16.85
C SER A 388 9.37 15.02 16.62
N PHE A 389 9.77 15.46 15.42
CA PHE A 389 9.95 16.89 15.17
C PHE A 389 8.63 17.70 15.24
N PRO A 390 7.50 17.25 14.63
CA PRO A 390 6.24 17.97 14.75
C PRO A 390 5.63 17.93 16.15
N LEU A 391 5.79 16.83 16.91
CA LEU A 391 5.32 16.74 18.29
C LEU A 391 5.94 17.85 19.15
N VAL A 392 7.26 17.98 19.11
CA VAL A 392 7.98 19.02 19.85
C VAL A 392 7.53 20.43 19.41
N SER A 393 7.38 20.65 18.09
CA SER A 393 6.94 21.96 17.56
C SER A 393 5.50 22.33 17.92
N MET A 394 4.59 21.35 18.03
CA MET A 394 3.19 21.58 18.37
C MET A 394 2.97 21.74 19.88
N GLU A 395 3.73 21.03 20.71
CA GLU A 395 3.67 21.18 22.18
C GLU A 395 4.25 22.52 22.66
N LEU A 396 5.31 23.02 22.00
CA LEU A 396 5.90 24.34 22.30
C LEU A 396 4.97 25.53 21.98
N ARG A 397 3.95 25.34 21.13
CA ARG A 397 3.00 26.40 20.73
C ARG A 397 1.79 26.54 21.66
N VAL A 398 1.56 25.62 22.60
CA VAL A 398 0.45 25.69 23.56
C VAL A 398 0.98 25.62 25.00
N PRO A 399 1.64 26.69 25.50
CA PRO A 399 2.18 26.72 26.86
C PRO A 399 1.11 26.57 27.96
N TRP A 400 -0.17 26.81 27.64
CA TRP A 400 -1.27 26.83 28.61
C TRP A 400 -1.77 25.44 29.05
N GLY A 401 -1.44 24.38 28.31
CA GLY A 401 -1.89 23.01 28.64
C GLY A 401 -1.09 22.32 29.75
N ILE A 402 0.12 22.82 30.04
CA ILE A 402 1.11 22.11 30.87
C ILE A 402 1.26 22.73 32.26
N ILE A 403 0.79 23.96 32.49
CA ILE A 403 0.95 24.69 33.78
C ILE A 403 -0.36 24.75 34.61
N GLY A 404 -1.42 24.02 34.24
CA GLY A 404 -2.66 23.92 35.03
C GLY A 404 -2.55 23.05 36.31
N GLY A 405 -1.44 23.13 37.04
CA GLY A 405 -1.15 22.31 38.21
C GLY A 405 -0.42 23.04 39.32
N GLY A 406 -0.60 24.35 39.45
CA GLY A 406 -0.27 25.12 40.65
C GLY A 406 -1.54 25.84 41.09
N GLY A 407 -1.98 25.61 42.33
CA GLY A 407 -3.27 26.04 42.83
C GLY A 407 -3.53 27.54 42.66
N ALA A 408 -4.59 27.88 41.93
CA ALA A 408 -5.31 29.13 42.14
C ALA A 408 -6.78 28.87 41.82
N ARG A 409 -7.57 28.56 42.86
CA ARG A 409 -9.00 28.85 42.85
C ARG A 409 -9.14 30.35 42.58
N LYS A 410 -9.62 30.74 41.41
CA LYS A 410 -10.29 32.03 41.26
C LYS A 410 -11.75 31.74 40.95
N ARG A 411 -12.58 32.01 41.96
CA ARG A 411 -13.98 32.42 41.79
C ARG A 411 -13.98 33.56 40.76
N TRP A 412 -14.78 33.45 39.72
CA TRP A 412 -15.97 34.26 39.44
C TRP A 412 -16.68 33.63 38.24
#